data_AF-Q5ZCA5-F1
#
_entry.id   AF-Q5ZCA5-F1
#
_cell.length_a   1.000
_cell.length_b   1.000
_cell.length_c   1.000
_cell.angle_alpha   90.00
_cell.angle_beta   90.00
_cell.angle_gamma   90.00
#
_symmetry.space_group_name_H-M   'P 1'
#
loop_
_entity.id
_entity.type
_entity.pdbx_description
1 polymer ?
#
loop_
_entity_poly.entity_id
_entity_poly.type
_entity_poly.pdbx_seq_one_letter_code
_entity_poly.pdbx_strand_id
1 'polypeptide(L)'
;MPTEKRPWKCCDDIEEQPASIFPPFWRCNDELEPSQCAAQCEVCQDQEASPGRLICGDVYWGADPGPFCTPRPWGDCCDMDICSRSLPPICRCADEVESCAAACKDCQQLESSSSSSEPPRYVCHDWFRGEPGPSCTPDEHK
;
A
#
# COMPACT_ATOMS: atom_id res chain seq x y z
N MET A 1 7.53 12.35 -21.27
CA MET A 1 6.13 12.80 -21.18
C MET A 1 5.42 11.84 -20.25
N PRO A 2 4.48 12.29 -19.39
CA PRO A 2 3.71 11.36 -18.56
C PRO A 2 2.88 10.40 -19.43
N THR A 3 2.71 9.16 -18.97
CA THR A 3 1.88 8.14 -19.63
C THR A 3 0.51 8.06 -18.97
N GLU A 4 -0.54 7.84 -19.76
CA GLU A 4 -1.90 7.57 -19.24
C GLU A 4 -2.10 6.10 -18.87
N LYS A 5 -1.21 5.21 -19.37
CA LYS A 5 -1.20 3.79 -19.01
C LYS A 5 -0.14 3.58 -17.95
N ARG A 6 -0.55 3.00 -16.82
CA ARG A 6 0.34 2.69 -15.71
C ARG A 6 1.44 1.69 -16.16
N PRO A 7 2.73 2.00 -15.98
CA PRO A 7 3.85 1.12 -16.35
C PRO A 7 3.97 -0.12 -15.47
N TRP A 8 3.52 -0.03 -14.21
CA TRP A 8 3.63 -1.10 -13.22
C TRP A 8 2.27 -1.74 -12.88
N LYS A 9 2.31 -2.99 -12.42
CA LYS A 9 1.12 -3.70 -11.91
C LYS A 9 0.83 -3.36 -10.45
N CYS A 10 1.88 -3.25 -9.65
CA CYS A 10 1.87 -2.83 -8.26
C CYS A 10 3.14 -1.99 -7.99
N CYS A 11 3.14 -1.19 -6.91
CA CYS A 11 4.32 -0.41 -6.51
C CYS A 11 4.38 -0.23 -4.98
N ASP A 12 5.49 -0.57 -4.34
CA ASP A 12 5.69 -0.41 -2.89
C ASP A 12 6.29 0.96 -2.50
N ASP A 13 7.17 1.52 -3.32
CA ASP A 13 7.77 2.85 -3.13
C ASP A 13 7.20 3.85 -4.14
N ILE A 14 5.91 4.12 -4.00
CA ILE A 14 5.19 5.09 -4.82
C ILE A 14 5.45 6.54 -4.35
N GLU A 15 5.72 7.41 -5.32
CA GLU A 15 6.01 8.82 -5.09
C GLU A 15 5.08 9.71 -5.94
N GLU A 16 4.41 10.65 -5.29
CA GLU A 16 3.70 11.75 -5.95
C GLU A 16 4.70 12.83 -6.37
N GLN A 17 4.68 13.23 -7.64
CA GLN A 17 5.52 14.32 -8.12
C GLN A 17 4.98 15.67 -7.63
N PRO A 18 5.83 16.66 -7.36
CA PRO A 18 5.47 17.93 -6.70
C PRO A 18 4.55 18.86 -7.52
N ALA A 19 4.14 18.46 -8.73
CA ALA A 19 3.25 19.25 -9.56
C ALA A 19 1.85 19.27 -8.96
N SER A 20 1.35 20.46 -8.60
CA SER A 20 -0.01 20.66 -8.11
C SER A 20 -1.03 20.58 -9.25
N ILE A 21 -1.28 19.36 -9.74
CA ILE A 21 -2.16 19.03 -10.86
C ILE A 21 -3.09 17.90 -10.42
N PHE A 22 -4.35 17.92 -10.85
CA PHE A 22 -5.31 16.83 -10.65
C PHE A 22 -5.77 16.27 -12.00
N PRO A 23 -5.68 14.93 -12.23
CA PRO A 23 -5.10 13.93 -11.33
C PRO A 23 -3.57 14.08 -11.16
N PRO A 24 -2.97 13.53 -10.08
CA PRO A 24 -1.54 13.67 -9.81
C PRO A 24 -0.65 12.92 -10.80
N PHE A 25 0.64 13.27 -10.77
CA PHE A 25 1.70 12.52 -11.45
C PHE A 25 2.39 11.60 -10.43
N TRP A 26 2.58 10.34 -10.82
CA TRP A 26 3.14 9.30 -9.98
C TRP A 26 4.39 8.70 -10.60
N ARG A 27 5.36 8.31 -9.77
CA ARG A 27 6.52 7.52 -10.16
C ARG A 27 6.71 6.36 -9.19
N CYS A 28 6.98 5.17 -9.72
CA CYS A 28 7.32 4.02 -8.92
C CYS A 28 8.83 3.88 -8.76
N ASN A 29 9.32 3.88 -7.53
CA ASN A 29 10.73 3.76 -7.18
C ASN A 29 11.12 2.34 -6.71
N ASP A 30 10.25 1.36 -6.98
CA ASP A 30 10.56 -0.05 -6.76
C ASP A 30 11.82 -0.44 -7.53
N GLU A 31 12.63 -1.27 -6.88
CA GLU A 31 13.80 -1.85 -7.51
C GLU A 31 13.38 -2.90 -8.52
N LEU A 32 13.88 -2.76 -9.74
CA LEU A 32 13.62 -3.66 -10.85
C LEU A 32 14.91 -4.33 -11.28
N GLU A 33 14.81 -5.62 -11.60
CA GLU A 33 15.83 -6.29 -12.39
C GLU A 33 15.89 -5.67 -13.81
N PRO A 34 17.06 -5.68 -14.50
CA PRO A 34 17.19 -5.09 -15.83
C PRO A 34 16.16 -5.60 -16.85
N SER A 35 15.83 -6.89 -16.78
CA SER A 35 14.85 -7.53 -17.65
C SER A 35 13.42 -7.06 -17.36
N GLN A 36 13.09 -6.79 -16.09
CA GLN A 36 11.78 -6.29 -15.69
C GLN A 36 11.59 -4.84 -16.13
N CYS A 37 12.63 -4.02 -15.99
CA CYS A 37 12.57 -2.62 -16.40
C CYS A 37 12.41 -2.50 -17.92
N ALA A 38 13.22 -3.23 -18.70
CA ALA A 38 13.12 -3.23 -20.16
C ALA A 38 11.77 -3.74 -20.71
N ALA A 39 11.03 -4.53 -19.92
CA ALA A 39 9.73 -5.07 -20.31
C ALA A 39 8.55 -4.17 -19.91
N GLN A 40 8.70 -3.32 -18.90
CA GLN A 40 7.60 -2.57 -18.27
C GLN A 40 7.68 -1.06 -18.46
N CYS A 41 8.88 -0.53 -18.71
CA CYS A 41 9.15 0.91 -18.73
C CYS A 41 9.78 1.35 -20.05
N GLU A 42 9.45 2.55 -20.51
CA GLU A 42 10.12 3.20 -21.64
C GLU A 42 11.50 3.72 -21.22
N VAL A 43 11.63 4.21 -19.98
CA VAL A 43 12.87 4.75 -19.43
C VAL A 43 13.28 3.96 -18.17
N CYS A 44 14.49 3.42 -18.18
CA CYS A 44 15.13 2.82 -17.01
C CYS A 44 16.22 3.76 -16.48
N GLN A 45 16.22 4.01 -15.16
CA GLN A 45 17.18 4.89 -14.52
C GLN A 45 17.95 4.12 -13.44
N ASP A 46 19.27 4.32 -13.38
CA ASP A 46 20.06 3.92 -12.22
C ASP A 46 19.75 4.85 -11.06
N GLN A 47 19.60 4.30 -9.86
CA GLN A 47 19.62 5.13 -8.67
C GLN A 47 21.06 5.61 -8.44
N GLU A 48 21.33 6.91 -8.56
CA GLU A 48 22.69 7.48 -8.50
C GLU A 48 23.50 7.05 -7.25
N ALA A 49 22.81 6.78 -6.15
CA ALA A 49 23.40 6.33 -4.89
C ALA A 49 23.71 4.82 -4.83
N SER A 50 23.29 4.02 -5.80
CA SER A 50 23.40 2.55 -5.80
C SER A 50 23.50 1.99 -7.21
N PRO A 51 24.73 1.87 -7.77
CA PRO A 51 24.96 1.35 -9.11
C PRO A 51 24.41 -0.07 -9.25
N GLY A 52 23.56 -0.31 -10.25
CA GLY A 52 22.91 -1.61 -10.47
C GLY A 52 21.48 -1.72 -9.93
N ARG A 53 21.03 -0.75 -9.11
CA ARG A 53 19.62 -0.64 -8.71
C ARG A 53 18.88 0.17 -9.76
N LEU A 54 18.13 -0.52 -10.62
CA LEU A 54 17.33 0.11 -11.67
C LEU A 54 15.92 0.41 -11.16
N ILE A 55 15.42 1.58 -11.51
CA ILE A 55 14.03 1.99 -11.29
C ILE A 55 13.37 2.37 -12.61
N CYS A 56 12.04 2.32 -12.62
CA CYS A 56 11.24 2.83 -13.73
C CYS A 56 11.25 4.37 -13.72
N GLY A 57 11.79 4.99 -14.75
CA GLY A 57 11.81 6.44 -14.93
C GLY A 57 10.50 7.02 -15.48
N ASP A 58 9.55 6.16 -15.86
CA ASP A 58 8.28 6.57 -16.43
C ASP A 58 7.39 7.23 -15.37
N VAL A 59 6.74 8.32 -15.76
CA VAL A 59 5.79 9.04 -14.91
C VAL A 59 4.38 8.71 -15.39
N TYR A 60 3.54 8.22 -14.49
CA TYR A 60 2.14 7.92 -14.75
C TYR A 60 1.25 9.11 -14.36
N TRP A 61 0.29 9.47 -15.19
CA TRP A 61 -0.72 10.49 -14.91
C TRP A 61 -2.09 9.86 -14.66
N GLY A 62 -2.58 9.89 -13.42
CA GLY A 62 -3.87 9.31 -13.08
C GLY A 62 -4.24 9.42 -11.61
N ALA A 63 -5.50 9.15 -11.29
CA ALA A 63 -6.01 9.31 -9.92
C ALA A 63 -5.53 8.21 -8.97
N ASP A 64 -5.31 7.00 -9.50
CA ASP A 64 -4.90 5.82 -8.72
C ASP A 64 -3.55 5.26 -9.23
N PRO A 65 -2.47 5.35 -8.44
CA PRO A 65 -1.17 4.78 -8.79
C PRO A 65 -1.14 3.25 -8.72
N GLY A 66 -2.22 2.59 -8.31
CA GLY A 66 -2.34 1.14 -8.25
C GLY A 66 -2.02 0.55 -6.87
N PRO A 67 -2.16 -0.78 -6.76
CA PRO A 67 -1.96 -1.46 -5.48
C PRO A 67 -0.48 -1.51 -5.09
N PHE A 68 -0.24 -1.66 -3.80
CA PHE A 68 1.06 -2.05 -3.27
C PHE A 68 1.33 -3.53 -3.61
N CYS A 69 2.60 -3.88 -3.81
CA CYS A 69 3.01 -5.26 -4.06
C CYS A 69 2.99 -6.06 -2.76
N THR A 70 3.34 -5.42 -1.66
CA THR A 70 3.27 -6.00 -0.32
C THR A 70 1.82 -5.99 0.17
N PRO A 71 1.27 -7.15 0.59
CA PRO A 71 -0.10 -7.21 1.11
C PRO A 71 -0.23 -6.43 2.42
N ARG A 72 -1.41 -5.84 2.64
CA ARG A 72 -1.73 -5.14 3.88
C ARG A 72 -1.69 -6.10 5.08
N PRO A 73 -1.19 -5.66 6.24
CA PRO A 73 -1.11 -6.51 7.44
C PRO A 73 -2.45 -7.02 7.95
N TRP A 74 -3.54 -6.27 7.73
CA TRP A 74 -4.90 -6.63 8.13
C TRP A 74 -5.73 -7.29 7.02
N GLY A 75 -5.16 -7.52 5.83
CA GLY A 75 -5.83 -8.17 4.72
C GLY A 75 -6.56 -7.20 3.79
N ASP A 76 -7.72 -7.62 3.27
CA ASP A 76 -8.33 -6.98 2.11
C ASP A 76 -9.08 -5.68 2.45
N CYS A 77 -9.57 -5.52 3.68
CA CYS A 77 -10.43 -4.42 4.11
C CYS A 77 -10.09 -3.96 5.54
N CYS A 78 -10.51 -2.75 5.91
CA CYS A 78 -10.41 -2.24 7.28
C CYS A 78 -11.58 -1.28 7.58
N ASP A 79 -12.31 -1.51 8.67
CA ASP A 79 -13.40 -0.63 9.11
C ASP A 79 -12.91 0.55 9.97
N MET A 80 -11.92 0.31 10.83
CA MET A 80 -11.34 1.29 11.76
C MET A 80 -9.88 1.61 11.40
N ASP A 81 -9.68 2.33 10.31
CA ASP A 81 -8.36 2.75 9.85
C ASP A 81 -7.86 4.02 10.55
N ILE A 82 -6.54 4.09 10.78
CA ILE A 82 -5.87 5.26 11.35
C ILE A 82 -4.67 5.58 10.46
N CYS A 83 -4.80 6.65 9.67
CA CYS A 83 -3.82 7.03 8.65
C CYS A 83 -3.19 8.40 8.91
N SER A 84 -1.92 8.56 8.51
CA SER A 84 -1.28 9.86 8.36
C SER A 84 -1.90 10.65 7.20
N ARG A 85 -1.59 11.96 7.12
CA ARG A 85 -1.98 12.82 5.98
C ARG A 85 -0.92 12.89 4.88
N SER A 86 0.09 12.02 4.90
CA SER A 86 1.09 11.94 3.83
C SER A 86 0.52 11.24 2.60
N LEU A 87 1.18 11.38 1.45
CA LEU A 87 0.85 10.66 0.23
C LEU A 87 2.09 9.88 -0.24
N PRO A 88 2.05 8.53 -0.27
CA PRO A 88 0.98 7.67 0.28
C PRO A 88 0.86 7.80 1.82
N PRO A 89 -0.31 7.50 2.40
CA PRO A 89 -0.47 7.53 3.84
C PRO A 89 0.31 6.38 4.50
N ILE A 90 0.56 6.52 5.80
CA ILE A 90 1.00 5.42 6.66
C ILE A 90 -0.18 5.11 7.58
N CYS A 91 -0.74 3.92 7.41
CA CYS A 91 -1.98 3.48 8.03
C CYS A 91 -1.73 2.32 8.99
N ARG A 92 -2.64 2.14 9.94
CA ARG A 92 -2.84 0.91 10.70
C ARG A 92 -4.33 0.60 10.77
N CYS A 93 -4.69 -0.65 10.98
CA CYS A 93 -6.08 -1.05 11.18
C CYS A 93 -6.33 -1.45 12.64
N ALA A 94 -7.38 -0.91 13.24
CA ALA A 94 -7.76 -1.19 14.63
C ALA A 94 -8.86 -2.24 14.76
N ASP A 95 -9.23 -2.92 13.67
CA ASP A 95 -10.28 -3.93 13.66
C ASP A 95 -9.96 -5.10 14.61
N GLU A 96 -10.98 -5.50 15.37
CA GLU A 96 -10.93 -6.68 16.22
C GLU A 96 -11.40 -7.90 15.42
N VAL A 97 -10.45 -8.77 15.08
CA VAL A 97 -10.69 -9.92 14.20
C VAL A 97 -10.60 -11.25 14.96
N GLU A 98 -11.16 -12.31 14.37
CA GLU A 98 -11.02 -13.68 14.92
C GLU A 98 -9.59 -14.21 14.80
N SER A 99 -8.88 -13.77 13.77
CA SER A 99 -7.47 -14.09 13.53
C SER A 99 -6.85 -13.01 12.65
N CYS A 100 -5.63 -12.57 12.96
CA CYS A 100 -4.92 -11.64 12.09
C CYS A 100 -4.59 -12.29 10.73
N ALA A 101 -4.46 -11.47 9.69
CA ALA A 101 -4.03 -11.93 8.38
C ALA A 101 -2.58 -12.42 8.41
N ALA A 102 -2.20 -13.26 7.44
CA ALA A 102 -0.86 -13.86 7.39
C ALA A 102 0.28 -12.84 7.24
N ALA A 103 -0.04 -11.63 6.73
CA ALA A 103 0.92 -10.54 6.59
C ALA A 103 1.17 -9.78 7.89
N CYS A 104 0.33 -9.94 8.92
CA CYS A 104 0.49 -9.28 10.21
C CYS A 104 1.68 -9.86 10.99
N LYS A 105 2.59 -9.00 11.43
CA LYS A 105 3.77 -9.38 12.22
C LYS A 105 3.52 -9.25 13.72
N ASP A 106 2.78 -8.23 14.15
CA ASP A 106 2.42 -7.99 15.55
C ASP A 106 0.92 -8.19 15.78
N CYS A 107 0.52 -9.46 15.96
CA CYS A 107 -0.86 -9.85 16.23
C CYS A 107 -1.04 -10.10 17.74
N GLN A 108 -1.87 -9.29 18.40
CA GLN A 108 -2.09 -9.37 19.84
C GLN A 108 -3.54 -9.73 20.17
N GLN A 109 -3.73 -10.60 21.16
CA GLN A 109 -5.04 -10.92 21.69
C GLN A 109 -5.53 -9.80 22.60
N LEU A 110 -6.80 -9.45 22.52
CA LEU A 110 -7.41 -8.47 23.40
C LEU A 110 -7.69 -9.06 24.79
N GLU A 111 -7.15 -8.42 25.82
CA GLU A 111 -7.30 -8.83 27.22
C GLU A 111 -8.77 -8.95 27.65
N SER A 112 -9.65 -8.09 27.12
CA SER A 112 -11.10 -8.15 27.36
C SER A 112 -11.74 -9.46 26.89
N SER A 113 -11.24 -10.03 25.79
CA SER A 113 -11.71 -11.32 25.25
C SER A 113 -11.14 -12.54 25.99
N SER A 114 -10.29 -12.34 27.00
CA SER A 114 -9.69 -13.42 27.82
C SER A 114 -10.65 -13.98 28.86
N SER A 115 -11.79 -13.33 29.08
CA SER A 115 -12.85 -13.85 29.94
C SER A 115 -13.39 -15.15 29.33
N SER A 116 -13.51 -16.21 30.12
CA SER A 116 -13.83 -17.57 29.65
C SER A 116 -15.19 -17.74 28.94
N SER A 117 -15.93 -16.65 28.74
CA SER A 117 -17.25 -16.62 28.10
C SER A 117 -17.25 -15.99 26.70
N GLU A 118 -16.18 -15.30 26.30
CA GLU A 118 -16.10 -14.63 25.00
C GLU A 118 -15.05 -15.29 24.10
N PRO A 119 -15.31 -15.42 22.78
CA PRO A 119 -14.30 -15.91 21.85
C PRO A 119 -13.12 -14.93 21.80
N PRO A 120 -11.87 -15.44 21.68
CA PRO A 120 -10.70 -14.58 21.61
C PRO A 120 -10.77 -13.67 20.38
N ARG A 121 -10.42 -12.41 20.57
CA ARG A 121 -10.30 -11.41 19.50
C ARG A 121 -8.87 -10.91 19.43
N TYR A 122 -8.44 -10.55 18.24
CA TYR A 122 -7.07 -10.11 17.96
C TYR A 122 -7.07 -8.79 17.21
N VAL A 123 -6.01 -8.00 17.40
CA VAL A 123 -5.75 -6.77 16.66
C VAL A 123 -4.35 -6.86 16.06
N CYS A 124 -4.23 -6.43 14.80
CA CYS A 124 -2.94 -6.28 14.15
C CYS A 124 -2.37 -4.89 14.43
N HIS A 125 -1.15 -4.81 14.97
CA HIS A 125 -0.52 -3.55 15.34
C HIS A 125 0.46 -2.99 14.30
N ASP A 126 0.62 -3.70 13.18
CA ASP A 126 1.51 -3.30 12.10
C ASP A 126 1.08 -1.97 11.46
N TRP A 127 2.08 -1.14 11.16
CA TRP A 127 1.93 0.02 10.30
C TRP A 127 2.26 -0.35 8.86
N PHE A 128 1.48 0.17 7.93
CA PHE A 128 1.59 -0.08 6.50
C PHE A 128 1.67 1.25 5.75
N ARG A 129 2.64 1.39 4.85
CA ARG A 129 2.68 2.51 3.91
C ARG A 129 1.76 2.18 2.74
N GLY A 130 0.67 2.92 2.60
CA GLY A 130 -0.34 2.73 1.57
C GLY A 130 -1.77 2.86 2.08
N GLU A 131 -2.72 2.89 1.14
CA GLU A 131 -4.15 3.00 1.45
C GLU A 131 -4.63 1.81 2.29
N PRO A 132 -5.57 2.03 3.22
CA PRO A 132 -6.02 0.99 4.14
C PRO A 132 -6.90 -0.09 3.49
N GLY A 133 -7.36 0.16 2.27
CA GLY A 133 -8.34 -0.67 1.58
C GLY A 133 -9.77 -0.19 1.83
N PRO A 134 -10.76 -0.85 1.23
CA PRO A 134 -12.17 -0.55 1.49
C PRO A 134 -12.58 -0.94 2.91
N SER A 135 -13.73 -0.43 3.36
CA SER A 135 -14.40 -0.92 4.57
C SER A 135 -14.84 -2.37 4.40
N CYS A 136 -14.78 -3.16 5.48
CA CYS A 136 -15.21 -4.55 5.49
C CYS A 136 -16.73 -4.67 5.53
N THR A 137 -17.38 -3.75 6.24
CA THR A 137 -18.84 -3.69 6.32
C THR A 137 -19.40 -2.86 5.16
N PRO A 138 -20.32 -3.41 4.34
CA PRO A 138 -20.96 -2.63 3.29
C PRO A 138 -21.89 -1.57 3.91
N ASP A 139 -21.86 -0.35 3.36
CA ASP A 139 -22.78 0.71 3.75
C ASP A 139 -24.24 0.30 3.46
N GLU A 140 -25.05 0.12 4.50
CA GLU A 140 -26.48 -0.21 4.38
C GLU A 140 -27.36 0.98 3.93
N HIS A 141 -26.76 2.14 3.62
CA HIS A 141 -27.46 3.40 3.30
C HIS A 141 -27.38 3.84 1.82
N LYS A 142 -27.40 2.89 0.88
CA LYS A 142 -27.43 3.23 -0.56
C LYS A 142 -28.83 3.48 -1.11
#